data_AF-A0A850TE88-F1
#
_entry.id   AF-A0A850TE88-F1
#
_cell.length_a   1.000
_cell.length_b   1.000
_cell.length_c   1.000
_cell.angle_alpha   90.00
_cell.angle_beta   90.00
_cell.angle_gamma   90.00
#
_symmetry.space_group_name_H-M   'P 1'
#
loop_
_entity.id
_entity.type
_entity.pdbx_description
1 polymer ?
#
loop_
_entity_poly.entity_id
_entity_poly.type
_entity_poly.pdbx_seq_one_letter_code
_entity_poly.pdbx_strand_id
1 'polypeptide(L)'
;MQPQLVVLLIICIVLAVQGYYFGFIRPPKVLAWLQRATFILMIFLMIPLVSFTLWKQAGAIERLASIGVKPHPGILHPIGLATGPSTWVYKNKSKPEDIKSFYHAENSFEGWEIISSSDNMLIVSSGNRKMAISMSREADSTTIIYHMLL
;
A
#
# COMPACT_ATOMS: atom_id res chain seq x y z
N MET A 1 -2.47 -0.02 4.30
CA MET A 1 -3.27 1.21 4.41
C MET A 1 -2.88 1.91 5.70
N GLN A 2 -2.83 3.26 5.75
CA GLN A 2 -2.62 3.96 7.01
C GLN A 2 -3.75 3.56 7.98
N PRO A 3 -3.45 3.17 9.24
CA PRO A 3 -4.45 2.66 10.17
C PRO A 3 -5.61 3.65 10.38
N GLN A 4 -5.33 4.95 10.31
CA GLN A 4 -6.31 6.04 10.39
C GLN A 4 -7.34 6.00 9.24
N LEU A 5 -6.90 5.74 8.00
CA LEU A 5 -7.80 5.64 6.84
C LEU A 5 -8.71 4.41 6.95
N VAL A 6 -8.19 3.30 7.48
CA VAL A 6 -8.98 2.08 7.72
C VAL A 6 -10.03 2.34 8.78
N VAL A 7 -9.65 2.95 9.90
CA VAL A 7 -10.59 3.33 10.98
C VAL A 7 -11.66 4.28 10.46
N LEU A 8 -11.29 5.29 9.67
CA LEU A 8 -12.24 6.23 9.06
C LEU A 8 -13.23 5.51 8.12
N LEU A 9 -12.72 4.61 7.26
CA LEU A 9 -13.58 3.82 6.37
C LEU A 9 -14.57 2.96 7.16
N ILE A 10 -14.11 2.30 8.24
CA ILE A 10 -14.97 1.50 9.12
C ILE A 10 -16.08 2.38 9.73
N ILE A 11 -15.73 3.55 10.25
CA ILE A 11 -16.71 4.49 10.82
C ILE A 11 -17.72 4.90 9.74
N CYS A 12 -17.27 5.25 8.53
CA CYS A 12 -18.14 5.61 7.42
C CYS A 12 -19.09 4.46 7.05
N ILE A 13 -18.61 3.22 7.01
CA ILE A 13 -19.43 2.03 6.72
C ILE A 13 -20.48 1.83 7.81
N VAL A 14 -20.09 1.87 9.08
CA VAL A 14 -21.03 1.69 10.21
C VAL A 14 -22.12 2.76 10.20
N LEU A 15 -21.73 4.03 10.01
CA LEU A 15 -22.68 5.14 9.93
C LEU A 15 -23.57 5.07 8.67
N ALA A 16 -23.04 4.61 7.53
CA ALA A 16 -23.84 4.39 6.33
C ALA A 16 -24.88 3.29 6.56
N VAL A 17 -24.48 2.15 7.14
CA VAL A 17 -25.40 1.04 7.46
C VAL A 17 -26.48 1.49 8.43
N GLN A 18 -26.09 2.22 9.48
CA GLN A 18 -27.03 2.79 10.44
C GLN A 18 -28.01 3.78 9.77
N GLY A 19 -27.50 4.72 8.98
CA GLY A 19 -28.30 5.70 8.26
C GLY A 19 -29.24 5.06 7.23
N TYR A 20 -28.80 3.99 6.56
CA TYR A 20 -29.65 3.21 5.67
C TYR A 20 -30.80 2.53 6.44
N TYR A 21 -30.47 1.85 7.54
CA TYR A 21 -31.45 1.15 8.37
C TYR A 21 -32.50 2.10 8.94
N PHE A 22 -32.08 3.19 9.60
CA PHE A 22 -33.00 4.15 10.21
C PHE A 22 -33.53 5.21 9.24
N GLY A 23 -33.01 5.33 8.02
CA GLY A 23 -33.50 6.26 7.01
C GLY A 23 -34.55 5.63 6.08
N PHE A 24 -34.40 4.34 5.78
CA PHE A 24 -35.19 3.65 4.76
C PHE A 24 -35.95 2.43 5.29
N ILE A 25 -35.37 1.62 6.19
CA ILE A 25 -36.00 0.37 6.66
C ILE A 25 -36.95 0.64 7.83
N ARG A 26 -36.48 1.32 8.88
CA ARG A 26 -37.28 1.66 10.08
C ARG A 26 -37.16 3.16 10.40
N PRO A 27 -37.79 4.02 9.57
CA PRO A 27 -37.68 5.47 9.74
C PRO A 27 -38.37 5.97 11.02
N PRO A 28 -37.62 6.58 11.96
CA PRO A 28 -38.24 7.33 13.03
C PRO A 28 -38.85 8.61 12.45
N LYS A 29 -40.12 8.90 12.75
CA LYS A 29 -40.91 9.97 12.11
C LYS A 29 -40.21 11.34 12.09
N VAL A 30 -39.46 11.68 13.13
CA VAL A 30 -38.84 13.02 13.30
C VAL A 30 -37.41 13.09 12.73
N LEU A 31 -36.70 11.96 12.66
CA LEU A 31 -35.26 11.92 12.32
C LEU A 31 -34.97 11.22 10.99
N ALA A 32 -35.98 10.69 10.29
CA ALA A 32 -35.80 9.95 9.04
C ALA A 32 -35.04 10.75 7.97
N TRP A 33 -35.30 12.04 7.84
CA TRP A 33 -34.62 12.90 6.87
C TRP A 33 -33.11 13.03 7.19
N LEU A 34 -32.77 13.17 8.47
CA LEU A 34 -31.39 13.26 8.93
C LEU A 34 -30.64 11.96 8.65
N GLN A 35 -31.26 10.81 8.93
CA GLN A 35 -30.65 9.49 8.69
C GLN A 35 -30.42 9.21 7.20
N ARG A 36 -31.35 9.65 6.32
CA ARG A 36 -31.16 9.59 4.86
C ARG A 36 -30.00 10.48 4.40
N ALA A 37 -29.89 11.69 4.95
CA ALA A 37 -28.78 12.58 4.66
C ALA A 37 -27.44 11.99 5.12
N THR A 38 -27.39 11.38 6.31
CA THR A 38 -26.20 10.67 6.82
C THR A 38 -25.79 9.54 5.88
N PHE A 39 -26.73 8.72 5.41
CA PHE A 39 -26.42 7.65 4.44
C PHE A 39 -25.77 8.21 3.17
N ILE A 40 -26.41 9.21 2.53
CA ILE A 40 -25.90 9.80 1.28
C ILE A 40 -24.51 10.42 1.50
N LEU A 41 -24.32 11.17 2.59
CA LEU A 41 -23.05 11.79 2.93
C LEU A 41 -21.95 10.74 3.12
N MET A 42 -22.22 9.65 3.83
CA MET A 42 -21.24 8.59 4.05
C MET A 42 -20.87 7.85 2.77
N ILE A 43 -21.84 7.54 1.89
CA ILE A 43 -21.55 6.98 0.55
C ILE A 43 -20.66 7.95 -0.24
N PHE A 44 -21.00 9.24 -0.23
CA PHE A 44 -20.25 10.26 -0.94
C PHE A 44 -18.83 10.46 -0.39
N LEU A 45 -18.60 10.23 0.91
CA LEU A 45 -17.26 10.24 1.52
C LEU A 45 -16.46 8.98 1.20
N MET A 46 -17.10 7.81 1.13
CA MET A 46 -16.41 6.55 0.85
C MET A 46 -15.82 6.52 -0.57
N ILE A 47 -16.54 7.04 -1.57
CA ILE A 47 -16.08 7.06 -2.97
C ILE A 47 -14.70 7.72 -3.12
N PRO A 48 -14.48 9.01 -2.74
CA PRO A 48 -13.18 9.66 -2.88
C PRO A 48 -12.12 9.00 -2.00
N LEU A 49 -12.49 8.46 -0.82
CA LEU A 49 -11.54 7.76 0.04
C LEU A 49 -11.00 6.50 -0.64
N VAL A 50 -11.88 5.67 -1.20
CA VAL A 50 -11.51 4.46 -1.93
C VAL A 50 -10.74 4.82 -3.19
N SER A 51 -11.21 5.79 -3.98
CA SER A 51 -10.51 6.27 -5.17
C SER A 51 -9.10 6.77 -4.86
N PHE A 52 -8.92 7.52 -3.77
CA PHE A 52 -7.60 7.98 -3.32
C PHE A 52 -6.68 6.80 -2.96
N THR A 53 -7.19 5.79 -2.25
CA THR A 53 -6.41 4.62 -1.87
C THR A 53 -5.99 3.79 -3.10
N LEU A 54 -6.90 3.60 -4.06
CA LEU A 54 -6.61 2.93 -5.32
C LEU A 54 -5.60 3.71 -6.15
N TRP A 55 -5.75 5.03 -6.26
CA TRP A 55 -4.79 5.90 -6.97
C TRP A 55 -3.40 5.83 -6.36
N LYS A 56 -3.31 5.82 -5.03
CA LYS A 56 -2.05 5.66 -4.30
C LYS A 56 -1.39 4.30 -4.54
N GLN A 57 -2.18 3.23 -4.65
CA GLN A 57 -1.70 1.87 -4.97
C GLN A 57 -1.28 1.73 -6.44
N ALA A 58 -2.05 2.25 -7.38
CA ALA A 58 -1.79 2.15 -8.81
C ALA A 58 -0.44 2.76 -9.20
N GLY A 59 -0.11 3.94 -8.66
CA GLY A 59 1.17 4.60 -8.94
C GLY A 59 2.35 4.13 -8.09
N ALA A 60 2.21 3.09 -7.25
CA ALA A 60 3.29 2.68 -6.35
C ALA A 60 4.49 2.10 -7.12
N ILE A 61 4.21 1.25 -8.12
CA ILE A 61 5.23 0.58 -8.94
C ILE A 61 5.95 1.60 -9.81
N GLU A 62 5.22 2.50 -10.46
CA GLU A 62 5.79 3.57 -11.30
C GLU A 62 6.68 4.50 -10.48
N ARG A 63 6.29 4.85 -9.25
CA ARG A 63 7.11 5.68 -8.35
C ARG A 63 8.39 4.96 -7.94
N LEU A 64 8.36 3.66 -7.66
CA LEU A 64 9.57 2.89 -7.38
C LEU A 64 10.53 2.89 -8.59
N ALA A 65 9.99 2.67 -9.80
CA ALA A 65 10.75 2.71 -11.04
C ALA A 65 11.36 4.10 -11.30
N SER A 66 10.62 5.19 -11.02
CA SER A 66 11.12 6.56 -11.18
C SER A 66 12.30 6.92 -10.28
N ILE A 67 12.56 6.14 -9.23
CA ILE A 67 13.72 6.31 -8.34
C ILE A 67 14.96 5.58 -8.88
N GLY A 68 14.83 4.84 -9.98
CA GLY A 68 15.92 4.05 -10.59
C GLY A 68 15.99 2.61 -10.08
N VAL A 69 14.97 2.13 -9.35
CA VAL A 69 14.88 0.74 -8.90
C VAL A 69 13.90 -0.02 -9.77
N LYS A 70 14.40 -0.99 -10.53
CA LYS A 70 13.57 -1.84 -11.38
C LYS A 70 12.73 -2.78 -10.49
N PRO A 71 11.39 -2.75 -10.61
CA PRO A 71 10.54 -3.69 -9.89
C PRO A 71 10.78 -5.12 -10.37
N HIS A 72 10.81 -6.08 -9.45
CA HIS A 72 10.92 -7.49 -9.80
C HIS A 72 9.69 -7.94 -10.62
N PRO A 73 9.83 -8.69 -11.73
CA PRO A 73 8.72 -9.03 -12.62
C PRO A 73 7.62 -9.88 -11.96
N GLY A 74 7.98 -10.66 -10.93
CA GLY A 74 7.06 -11.45 -10.10
C GLY A 74 6.21 -10.68 -9.07
N ILE A 75 6.28 -9.34 -9.02
CA ILE A 75 5.44 -8.55 -8.11
C ILE A 75 3.95 -8.73 -8.47
N LEU A 76 3.15 -9.18 -7.51
CA LEU A 76 1.73 -9.42 -7.69
C LEU A 76 0.88 -8.17 -7.44
N HIS A 77 1.04 -7.58 -6.27
CA HIS A 77 0.27 -6.41 -5.84
C HIS A 77 0.99 -5.70 -4.68
N PRO A 78 0.80 -4.37 -4.56
CA PRO A 78 1.23 -3.63 -3.39
C PRO A 78 0.36 -4.00 -2.18
N ILE A 79 0.98 -4.49 -1.10
CA ILE A 79 0.28 -4.83 0.16
C ILE A 79 -0.02 -3.57 0.97
N GLY A 80 0.79 -2.54 0.76
CA GLY A 80 0.56 -1.25 1.38
C GLY A 80 1.67 -0.26 1.09
N LEU A 81 1.30 1.01 1.16
CA LEU A 81 2.20 2.07 1.57
C LEU A 81 2.34 1.93 3.09
N ALA A 82 3.45 1.38 3.56
CA ALA A 82 3.75 1.36 4.98
C ALA A 82 4.11 2.78 5.41
N THR A 83 3.23 3.41 6.19
CA THR A 83 3.46 4.51 7.16
C THR A 83 4.32 5.74 6.82
N GLY A 84 4.92 5.87 5.64
CA GLY A 84 5.74 7.02 5.26
C GLY A 84 5.98 7.16 3.75
N PRO A 85 6.40 8.36 3.28
CA PRO A 85 6.65 8.65 1.86
C PRO A 85 7.82 7.86 1.24
N SER A 86 8.59 7.14 2.06
CA SER A 86 9.83 6.45 1.72
C SER A 86 9.74 4.92 1.70
N THR A 87 8.56 4.34 1.94
CA THR A 87 8.42 2.87 2.09
C THR A 87 7.40 2.27 1.13
N TRP A 88 7.80 1.23 0.43
CA TRP A 88 6.94 0.46 -0.48
C TRP A 88 6.94 -1.02 -0.10
N VAL A 89 5.76 -1.64 -0.06
CA VAL A 89 5.61 -3.05 0.31
C VAL A 89 4.85 -3.81 -0.76
N TYR A 90 5.43 -4.90 -1.25
CA TYR A 90 4.89 -5.72 -2.34
C TYR A 90 4.85 -7.21 -1.98
N LYS A 91 3.82 -7.94 -2.44
CA LYS A 91 3.88 -9.42 -2.51
C LYS A 91 4.49 -9.85 -3.81
N ASN A 92 5.28 -10.91 -3.74
CA ASN A 92 5.88 -11.59 -4.86
C ASN A 92 5.72 -13.12 -4.67
N LYS A 93 5.51 -13.87 -5.76
CA LYS A 93 5.41 -15.35 -5.70
C LYS A 93 6.79 -16.01 -5.55
N SER A 94 7.81 -15.38 -6.10
CA SER A 94 9.18 -15.90 -6.14
C SER A 94 9.77 -16.08 -4.75
N LYS A 95 10.73 -17.00 -4.60
CA LYS A 95 11.44 -17.18 -3.33
C LYS A 95 12.38 -15.99 -3.07
N PRO A 96 12.74 -15.71 -1.80
CA PRO A 96 13.68 -14.64 -1.48
C PRO A 96 15.01 -14.76 -2.23
N GLU A 97 15.50 -15.99 -2.42
CA GLU A 97 16.73 -16.30 -3.15
C GLU A 97 16.67 -15.86 -4.62
N ASP A 98 15.53 -16.09 -5.29
CA ASP A 98 15.33 -15.69 -6.69
C ASP A 98 15.27 -14.17 -6.82
N ILE A 99 14.57 -13.52 -5.89
CA ILE A 99 14.45 -12.06 -5.83
C ILE A 99 15.83 -11.42 -5.61
N LYS A 100 16.61 -11.99 -4.69
CA LYS A 100 17.99 -11.56 -4.43
C LYS A 100 18.86 -11.76 -5.66
N SER A 101 18.78 -12.92 -6.30
CA SER A 101 19.54 -13.23 -7.51
C SER A 101 19.20 -12.27 -8.65
N PHE A 102 17.93 -11.92 -8.83
CA PHE A 102 17.51 -10.88 -9.77
C PHE A 102 18.21 -9.55 -9.49
N TYR A 103 18.18 -9.08 -8.24
CA TYR A 103 18.80 -7.81 -7.85
C TYR A 103 20.34 -7.80 -7.93
N HIS A 104 20.99 -8.96 -7.90
CA HIS A 104 22.45 -9.09 -8.04
C HIS A 104 22.90 -9.34 -9.49
N ALA A 105 22.08 -10.00 -10.31
CA ALA A 105 22.45 -10.43 -11.66
C ALA A 105 22.02 -9.44 -12.76
N GLU A 106 20.99 -8.63 -12.51
CA GLU A 106 20.51 -7.64 -13.47
C GLU A 106 21.04 -6.23 -13.15
N ASN A 107 21.04 -5.38 -14.18
CA ASN A 107 21.13 -3.92 -14.05
C ASN A 107 19.82 -3.37 -13.44
N SER A 108 19.36 -3.96 -12.33
CA SER A 108 18.10 -3.65 -11.64
C SER A 108 18.11 -2.29 -10.94
N PHE A 109 19.28 -1.65 -10.94
CA PHE A 109 19.62 -0.48 -10.15
C PHE A 109 20.29 0.53 -11.07
N GLU A 110 19.53 1.47 -11.62
CA GLU A 110 20.09 2.54 -12.45
C GLU A 110 20.66 3.64 -11.55
N GLY A 111 21.98 3.73 -11.45
CA GLY A 111 22.67 4.70 -10.59
C GLY A 111 22.66 4.35 -9.10
N TRP A 112 22.36 3.10 -8.74
CA TRP A 112 22.41 2.57 -7.38
C TRP A 112 23.43 1.42 -7.27
N GLU A 113 24.16 1.37 -6.17
CA GLU A 113 25.18 0.34 -5.90
C GLU A 113 24.83 -0.45 -4.64
N ILE A 114 25.04 -1.77 -4.65
CA ILE A 114 24.81 -2.62 -3.47
C ILE A 114 25.98 -2.45 -2.50
N ILE A 115 25.72 -1.86 -1.33
CA ILE A 115 26.72 -1.63 -0.29
C ILE A 115 26.69 -2.69 0.81
N SER A 116 25.58 -3.42 0.96
CA SER A 116 25.48 -4.54 1.89
C SER A 116 24.45 -5.55 1.41
N SER A 117 24.73 -6.83 1.62
CA SER A 117 23.85 -7.93 1.23
C SER A 117 23.90 -9.02 2.29
N SER A 118 22.77 -9.21 2.97
CA SER A 118 22.50 -10.32 3.90
C SER A 118 21.48 -11.28 3.29
N ASP A 119 21.10 -12.33 4.01
CA ASP A 119 20.16 -13.34 3.50
C ASP A 119 18.79 -12.76 3.17
N ASN A 120 18.28 -11.86 4.01
CA ASN A 120 16.93 -11.30 3.92
C ASN A 120 16.90 -9.78 3.68
N MET A 121 18.06 -9.15 3.46
CA MET A 121 18.13 -7.70 3.27
C MET A 121 19.27 -7.31 2.34
N LEU A 122 18.97 -6.40 1.41
CA LEU A 122 19.93 -5.71 0.57
C LEU A 122 19.93 -4.23 0.95
N ILE A 123 21.10 -3.61 1.00
CA ILE A 123 21.23 -2.16 1.17
C ILE A 123 21.90 -1.62 -0.09
N VAL A 124 21.20 -0.69 -0.75
CA VAL A 124 21.69 -0.01 -1.94
C VAL A 124 21.92 1.48 -1.67
N SER A 125 22.88 2.08 -2.36
CA SER A 125 23.28 3.48 -2.21
C SER A 125 23.34 4.19 -3.56
N SER A 126 22.87 5.43 -3.62
CA SER A 126 23.02 6.32 -4.78
C SER A 126 23.39 7.71 -4.28
N GLY A 127 24.68 8.06 -4.38
CA GLY A 127 25.24 9.26 -3.75
C GLY A 127 24.98 9.27 -2.23
N ASN A 128 24.26 10.29 -1.75
CA ASN A 128 23.91 10.44 -0.34
C ASN A 128 22.63 9.69 0.07
N ARG A 129 21.94 9.03 -0.86
CA ARG A 129 20.69 8.31 -0.57
C ARG A 129 20.97 6.84 -0.37
N LYS A 130 20.34 6.23 0.63
CA LYS A 130 20.41 4.79 0.87
C LYS A 130 19.00 4.19 0.86
N MET A 131 18.89 2.93 0.48
CA MET A 131 17.63 2.19 0.51
C MET A 131 17.88 0.78 1.03
N ALA A 132 17.08 0.35 2.00
CA ALA A 132 17.02 -1.02 2.46
C ALA A 132 15.90 -1.76 1.72
N ILE A 133 16.22 -2.92 1.17
CA ILE A 133 15.29 -3.83 0.51
C ILE A 133 15.27 -5.11 1.35
N SER A 134 14.25 -5.27 2.19
CA SER A 134 14.10 -6.47 3.01
C SER A 134 13.08 -7.43 2.40
N MET A 135 13.39 -8.72 2.47
CA MET A 135 12.59 -9.81 1.93
C MET A 135 12.20 -10.73 3.08
N SER A 136 10.90 -11.00 3.24
CA SER A 136 10.38 -11.93 4.24
C SER A 136 9.46 -12.94 3.58
N ARG A 137 9.76 -14.23 3.75
CA ARG A 137 8.92 -15.31 3.21
C ARG A 137 7.78 -15.61 4.17
N GLU A 138 6.56 -15.47 3.67
CA GLU A 138 5.35 -16.07 4.24
C GLU A 138 5.05 -17.38 3.48
N ALA A 139 4.16 -18.23 4.02
CA ALA A 139 3.86 -19.57 3.49
C ALA A 139 3.80 -19.62 1.94
N ASP A 140 2.97 -18.77 1.34
CA ASP A 140 2.69 -18.81 -0.10
C ASP A 140 3.30 -17.64 -0.89
N SER A 141 3.94 -16.68 -0.23
CA SER A 141 4.40 -15.44 -0.86
C SER A 141 5.59 -14.82 -0.15
N THR A 142 6.44 -14.12 -0.90
CA THR A 142 7.51 -13.29 -0.33
C THR A 142 7.06 -11.83 -0.30
N THR A 143 7.14 -11.21 0.87
CA THR A 143 6.94 -9.78 1.07
C THR A 143 8.26 -9.06 0.85
N ILE A 144 8.29 -8.10 -0.08
CA ILE A 144 9.45 -7.24 -0.34
C ILE A 144 9.12 -5.84 0.17
N ILE A 145 9.98 -5.30 1.01
CA ILE A 145 9.86 -3.97 1.59
C ILE A 145 11.05 -3.13 1.12
N TYR A 146 10.78 -2.03 0.43
CA TYR A 146 11.75 -1.02 0.03
C TYR A 146 11.61 0.14 0.99
N HIS A 147 12.68 0.55 1.66
CA HIS A 147 12.67 1.62 2.65
C HIS A 147 13.85 2.57 2.41
N MET A 148 13.58 3.83 2.06
CA MET A 148 14.65 4.83 1.96
C MET A 148 15.19 5.19 3.34
N LEU A 149 16.50 5.05 3.50
CA LEU A 149 17.27 5.49 4.65
C LEU A 149 17.75 6.91 4.35
N LEU A 150 17.35 7.87 5.20
CA LEU A 150 17.82 9.25 5.16
C LEU A 150 19.28 9.35 5.64
#